data_AF-A0A948QYY0-F1
#
_entry.id   AF-A0A948QYY0-F1
#
_cell.length_a   1.000
_cell.length_b   1.000
_cell.length_c   1.000
_cell.angle_alpha   90.00
_cell.angle_beta   90.00
_cell.angle_gamma   90.00
#
_symmetry.space_group_name_H-M   'P 1'
#
loop_
_entity.id
_entity.type
_entity.pdbx_description
1 polymer ?
#
loop_
_entity_poly.entity_id
_entity_poly.type
_entity_poly.pdbx_seq_one_letter_code
_entity_poly.pdbx_strand_id
1 'polypeptide(L)'
;MRWADVAKKLLSLAEVIHRWIDALSDIEPERRQRIAAYAEAIADTLARAAEALSQLESGRENQTGEATPPSSPQARTARRAASRELGRIHGYVATMVDVLEHRLDGRRLAGVKRRLESLDRGALSRLASQQPDADQLRIDDLYAAEGYFRALSDGLRV
;
A
#
# COMPACT_ATOMS: atom_id res chain seq x y z
N MET A 1 -14.62 -3.96 5.14
CA MET A 1 -13.24 -4.18 4.69
C MET A 1 -12.41 -4.48 5.92
N ARG A 2 -11.63 -5.56 5.88
CA ARG A 2 -10.68 -5.99 6.92
C ARG A 2 -9.25 -5.68 6.48
N TRP A 3 -8.28 -5.82 7.39
CA TRP A 3 -6.86 -5.57 7.10
C TRP A 3 -6.32 -6.46 5.97
N ALA A 4 -6.61 -7.77 6.02
CA ALA A 4 -6.30 -8.72 4.94
C ALA A 4 -6.83 -8.28 3.57
N ASP A 5 -8.06 -7.73 3.52
CA ASP A 5 -8.66 -7.30 2.26
C ASP A 5 -7.88 -6.13 1.66
N VAL A 6 -7.34 -5.24 2.50
CA VAL A 6 -6.52 -4.11 2.07
C VAL A 6 -5.19 -4.58 1.53
N ALA A 7 -4.50 -5.45 2.26
CA ALA A 7 -3.21 -5.98 1.84
C ALA A 7 -3.32 -6.70 0.47
N LYS A 8 -4.34 -7.57 0.30
CA LYS A 8 -4.68 -8.20 -0.97
C LYS A 8 -4.91 -7.21 -2.11
N LYS A 9 -5.70 -6.17 -1.85
CA LYS A 9 -6.02 -5.15 -2.85
C LYS A 9 -4.78 -4.34 -3.25
N LEU A 10 -3.93 -4.00 -2.29
CA LEU A 10 -2.68 -3.29 -2.55
C LEU A 10 -1.70 -4.13 -3.35
N LEU A 11 -1.57 -5.42 -3.04
CA LEU A 11 -0.78 -6.35 -3.84
C LEU A 11 -1.30 -6.43 -5.28
N SER A 12 -2.61 -6.66 -5.45
CA SER A 12 -3.23 -6.71 -6.79
C SER A 12 -3.05 -5.41 -7.57
N LEU A 13 -3.09 -4.26 -6.88
CA LEU A 13 -2.85 -2.96 -7.48
C LEU A 13 -1.39 -2.79 -7.92
N ALA A 14 -0.45 -3.18 -7.06
CA ALA A 14 0.99 -3.13 -7.35
C ALA A 14 1.34 -4.01 -8.57
N GLU A 15 0.80 -5.23 -8.63
CA GLU A 15 0.98 -6.14 -9.77
C GLU A 15 0.47 -5.54 -11.09
N VAL A 16 -0.73 -4.94 -11.06
CA VAL A 16 -1.33 -4.33 -12.26
C VAL A 16 -0.50 -3.16 -12.76
N ILE A 17 -0.03 -2.30 -11.86
CA ILE A 17 0.77 -1.12 -12.21
C ILE A 17 2.16 -1.54 -12.68
N HIS A 18 2.80 -2.51 -12.02
CA HIS A 18 4.10 -3.04 -12.45
C HIS A 18 4.05 -3.61 -13.88
N ARG A 19 2.96 -4.28 -14.27
CA ARG A 19 2.77 -4.77 -15.65
C ARG A 19 2.70 -3.66 -16.70
N TRP A 20 2.63 -2.39 -16.30
CA TRP A 20 2.67 -1.27 -17.22
C TRP A 20 4.09 -0.76 -17.48
N ILE A 21 5.13 -1.31 -16.82
CA ILE A 21 6.51 -0.86 -16.94
C ILE A 21 6.98 -0.67 -18.40
N ASP A 22 6.64 -1.59 -19.30
CA ASP A 22 6.99 -1.48 -20.71
C ASP A 22 6.34 -0.24 -21.36
N ALA A 23 5.04 -0.05 -21.14
CA ALA A 23 4.30 1.10 -21.63
C ALA A 23 4.74 2.44 -20.99
N LEU A 24 5.31 2.37 -19.78
CA LEU A 24 5.84 3.51 -19.05
C LEU A 24 7.29 3.83 -19.44
N SER A 25 8.02 2.86 -20.00
CA SER A 25 9.41 3.05 -20.42
C SER A 25 9.54 3.93 -21.67
N ASP A 26 8.49 3.96 -22.50
CA ASP A 26 8.44 4.71 -23.77
C ASP A 26 8.05 6.20 -23.61
N ILE A 27 7.82 6.68 -22.38
CA ILE A 27 7.41 8.08 -22.15
C ILE A 27 8.60 9.03 -21.98
N GLU A 28 8.33 10.33 -21.89
CA GLU A 28 9.38 11.34 -21.75
C GLU A 28 10.21 11.13 -20.47
N PRO A 29 11.56 11.24 -20.53
CA PRO A 29 12.45 10.92 -19.40
C PRO A 29 12.10 11.64 -18.09
N GLU A 30 11.71 12.90 -18.15
CA GLU A 30 11.32 13.70 -16.98
C GLU A 30 10.07 13.15 -16.30
N ARG A 31 9.08 12.72 -17.10
CA ARG A 31 7.85 12.12 -16.59
C ARG A 31 8.11 10.74 -16.03
N ARG A 32 8.96 9.96 -16.70
CA ARG A 32 9.42 8.65 -16.25
C ARG A 32 10.09 8.75 -14.88
N GLN A 33 10.98 9.72 -14.70
CA GLN A 33 11.62 10.02 -13.42
C GLN A 33 10.60 10.40 -12.32
N ARG A 34 9.57 11.19 -12.66
CA ARG A 34 8.51 11.53 -11.71
C ARG A 34 7.71 10.30 -11.27
N ILE A 35 7.38 9.39 -12.20
CA ILE A 35 6.68 8.14 -11.86
C ILE A 35 7.57 7.24 -11.02
N ALA A 36 8.87 7.14 -11.35
CA ALA A 36 9.82 6.40 -10.54
C ALA A 36 9.89 6.91 -9.09
N ALA A 37 9.89 8.24 -8.91
CA ALA A 37 9.86 8.86 -7.58
C ALA A 37 8.54 8.58 -6.83
N TYR A 38 7.38 8.57 -7.52
CA TYR A 38 6.12 8.17 -6.90
C TYR A 38 6.12 6.68 -6.51
N ALA A 39 6.63 5.80 -7.37
CA ALA A 39 6.73 4.38 -7.09
C ALA A 39 7.61 4.12 -5.86
N GLU A 40 8.75 4.81 -5.74
CA GLU A 40 9.62 4.75 -4.56
C GLU A 40 8.91 5.25 -3.30
N ALA A 41 8.24 6.41 -3.37
CA ALA A 41 7.49 6.93 -2.22
C ALA A 41 6.36 5.99 -1.77
N ILE A 42 5.71 5.29 -2.71
CA ILE A 42 4.70 4.26 -2.41
C ILE A 42 5.36 3.07 -1.71
N ALA A 43 6.49 2.57 -2.23
CA ALA A 43 7.25 1.48 -1.62
C ALA A 43 7.66 1.80 -0.17
N ASP A 44 8.26 2.98 0.06
CA ASP A 44 8.63 3.42 1.41
C ASP A 44 7.42 3.50 2.35
N THR A 45 6.25 3.87 1.82
CA THR A 45 5.01 3.95 2.59
C THR A 45 4.43 2.56 2.91
N LEU A 46 4.54 1.61 1.98
CA LEU A 46 4.17 0.21 2.20
C LEU A 46 5.07 -0.43 3.27
N ALA A 47 6.38 -0.19 3.22
CA ALA A 47 7.32 -0.66 4.24
C ALA A 47 6.95 -0.16 5.64
N ARG A 48 6.67 1.14 5.80
CA ARG A 48 6.21 1.71 7.08
C ARG A 48 4.87 1.14 7.55
N ALA A 49 3.96 0.85 6.62
CA ALA A 49 2.69 0.22 6.95
C ALA A 49 2.89 -1.22 7.44
N ALA A 50 3.73 -2.00 6.75
CA ALA A 50 4.07 -3.38 7.11
C ALA A 50 4.77 -3.44 8.48
N GLU A 51 5.71 -2.53 8.74
CA GLU A 51 6.39 -2.42 10.03
C GLU A 51 5.41 -2.11 11.17
N ALA A 52 4.51 -1.15 10.97
CA ALA A 52 3.49 -0.81 11.96
C ALA A 52 2.54 -1.99 12.26
N LEU A 53 2.23 -2.83 11.26
CA LEU A 53 1.44 -4.04 11.46
C LEU A 53 2.25 -5.18 12.11
N SER A 54 3.53 -5.31 11.79
CA SER A 54 4.43 -6.29 12.41
C SER A 54 4.56 -6.04 13.91
N GLN A 55 4.61 -4.77 14.35
CA GLN A 55 4.59 -4.42 15.77
C GLN A 55 3.31 -4.88 16.50
N LEU A 56 2.17 -4.98 15.80
CA LEU A 56 0.93 -5.51 16.37
C LEU A 56 0.97 -7.04 16.51
N GLU A 57 1.66 -7.71 15.59
CA GLU A 57 1.85 -9.16 15.58
C GLU A 57 2.89 -9.60 16.63
N SER A 58 4.07 -8.99 16.67
CA SER A 58 5.12 -9.32 17.65
C SER A 58 4.76 -8.93 19.09
N GLY A 59 4.02 -7.84 19.27
CA GLY A 59 3.42 -7.50 20.58
C GLY A 59 2.39 -8.53 21.07
N ARG A 60 1.99 -9.45 20.19
CA ARG A 60 1.11 -10.59 20.45
C ARG A 60 1.83 -11.91 20.66
N GLU A 61 2.90 -12.18 19.93
CA GLU A 61 3.70 -13.40 20.12
C GLU A 61 4.41 -13.45 21.46
N ASN A 62 4.82 -12.29 22.00
CA ASN A 62 5.40 -12.17 23.34
C ASN A 62 4.38 -12.41 24.48
N GLN A 63 3.13 -12.81 24.20
CA GLN A 63 2.02 -12.97 25.16
C GLN A 63 1.92 -14.37 25.81
N THR A 64 3.01 -15.12 25.92
CA THR A 64 3.06 -16.35 26.74
C THR A 64 3.33 -16.12 28.23
N GLY A 65 3.50 -14.86 28.70
CA GLY A 65 3.84 -14.55 30.10
C GLY A 65 3.00 -13.48 30.82
N GLU A 66 2.75 -12.32 30.20
CA GLU A 66 1.98 -11.23 30.85
C GLU A 66 1.36 -10.34 29.76
N ALA A 67 0.03 -10.32 29.67
CA ALA A 67 -0.66 -9.80 28.50
C ALA A 67 -0.65 -8.26 28.46
N THR A 68 -0.08 -7.67 27.40
CA THR A 68 -0.47 -6.33 26.97
C THR A 68 -1.90 -6.42 26.42
N PRO A 69 -2.90 -5.73 26.99
CA PRO A 69 -4.27 -5.85 26.52
C PRO A 69 -4.36 -5.45 25.03
N PRO A 70 -5.24 -6.07 24.22
CA PRO A 70 -5.51 -5.62 22.84
C PRO A 70 -5.98 -4.15 22.75
N SER A 71 -6.40 -3.61 23.89
CA SER A 71 -6.75 -2.22 24.13
C SER A 71 -5.57 -1.37 24.64
N SER A 72 -4.33 -1.80 24.46
CA SER A 72 -3.18 -1.00 24.90
C SER A 72 -3.05 0.28 24.06
N PRO A 73 -2.54 1.38 24.65
CA PRO A 73 -2.22 2.59 23.90
C PRO A 73 -1.30 2.31 22.71
N GLN A 74 -0.33 1.39 22.87
CA GLN A 74 0.63 1.02 21.84
C GLN A 74 -0.04 0.32 20.64
N ALA A 75 -0.95 -0.63 20.89
CA ALA A 75 -1.71 -1.29 19.83
C ALA A 75 -2.66 -0.33 19.10
N ARG A 76 -3.19 0.71 19.76
CA ARG A 76 -3.94 1.78 19.09
C ARG A 76 -3.04 2.66 18.22
N THR A 77 -1.85 3.01 18.72
CA THR A 77 -0.89 3.84 17.99
C THR A 77 -0.41 3.15 16.72
N ALA A 78 -0.02 1.88 16.79
CA ALA A 78 0.42 1.10 15.64
C ALA A 78 -0.68 0.97 14.57
N ARG A 79 -1.94 0.68 14.97
CA ARG A 79 -3.09 0.68 14.05
C ARG A 79 -3.30 2.02 13.35
N ARG A 80 -3.27 3.12 14.11
CA ARG A 80 -3.41 4.47 13.55
C ARG A 80 -2.26 4.81 12.60
N ALA A 81 -1.03 4.39 12.93
CA ALA A 81 0.13 4.55 12.05
C ALA A 81 -0.10 3.83 10.72
N ALA A 82 -0.42 2.53 10.76
CA ALA A 82 -0.71 1.74 9.57
C ALA A 82 -1.85 2.36 8.73
N SER A 83 -2.98 2.73 9.34
CA SER A 83 -4.09 3.37 8.60
C SER A 83 -3.71 4.70 7.95
N ARG A 84 -2.82 5.50 8.57
CA ARG A 84 -2.31 6.74 7.97
C ARG A 84 -1.43 6.46 6.76
N GLU A 85 -0.51 5.50 6.86
CA GLU A 85 0.35 5.12 5.73
C GLU A 85 -0.50 4.59 4.56
N LEU A 86 -1.50 3.74 4.83
CA LEU A 86 -2.45 3.29 3.81
C LEU A 86 -3.19 4.45 3.13
N GLY A 87 -3.59 5.47 3.91
CA GLY A 87 -4.20 6.69 3.37
C GLY A 87 -3.25 7.49 2.48
N ARG A 88 -1.95 7.50 2.78
CA ARG A 88 -0.93 8.14 1.92
C ARG A 88 -0.72 7.36 0.63
N ILE A 89 -0.68 6.03 0.68
CA ILE A 89 -0.58 5.17 -0.52
C ILE A 89 -1.72 5.48 -1.48
N HIS A 90 -2.97 5.60 -0.98
CA HIS A 90 -4.09 6.00 -1.83
C HIS A 90 -3.82 7.34 -2.54
N GLY A 91 -3.31 8.34 -1.82
CA GLY A 91 -2.97 9.64 -2.39
C GLY A 91 -1.90 9.55 -3.48
N TYR A 92 -0.79 8.84 -3.21
CA TYR A 92 0.29 8.69 -4.17
C TYR A 92 -0.13 7.92 -5.42
N VAL A 93 -0.90 6.84 -5.27
CA VAL A 93 -1.42 6.10 -6.43
C VAL A 93 -2.38 6.96 -7.24
N ALA A 94 -3.25 7.74 -6.60
CA ALA A 94 -4.14 8.67 -7.31
C ALA A 94 -3.32 9.64 -8.17
N THR A 95 -2.33 10.31 -7.57
CA THR A 95 -1.47 11.26 -8.28
C THR A 95 -0.70 10.61 -9.41
N MET A 96 -0.15 9.41 -9.21
CA MET A 96 0.54 8.67 -10.26
C MET A 96 -0.41 8.31 -11.40
N VAL A 97 -1.64 7.89 -11.12
CA VAL A 97 -2.66 7.58 -12.13
C VAL A 97 -3.06 8.83 -12.92
N ASP A 98 -3.18 9.99 -12.27
CA ASP A 98 -3.48 11.27 -12.93
C ASP A 98 -2.34 11.67 -13.88
N VAL A 99 -1.08 11.43 -13.49
CA VAL A 99 0.09 11.65 -14.38
C VAL A 99 0.05 10.76 -15.63
N LEU A 100 -0.66 9.62 -15.56
CA LEU A 100 -0.74 8.58 -16.59
C LEU A 100 -2.02 8.62 -17.44
N GLU A 101 -3.02 9.43 -17.08
CA GLU A 101 -4.36 9.44 -17.68
C GLU A 101 -4.37 9.64 -19.20
N HIS A 102 -3.42 10.39 -19.75
CA HIS A 102 -3.34 10.68 -21.19
C HIS A 102 -2.50 9.69 -22.00
N ARG A 103 -1.94 8.65 -21.38
CA ARG A 103 -1.01 7.71 -22.04
C ARG A 103 -1.42 6.25 -21.90
N LEU A 104 -2.16 5.90 -20.85
CA LEU A 104 -2.67 4.54 -20.67
C LEU A 104 -4.04 4.37 -21.33
N ASP A 105 -4.31 3.15 -21.82
CA ASP A 105 -5.64 2.75 -22.26
C ASP A 105 -6.67 3.04 -21.16
N GLY A 106 -7.75 3.74 -21.51
CA GLY A 106 -8.83 4.11 -20.60
C GLY A 106 -9.43 2.91 -19.86
N ARG A 107 -9.40 1.70 -20.44
CA ARG A 107 -9.83 0.48 -19.74
C ARG A 107 -8.89 0.10 -18.59
N ARG A 108 -7.57 0.23 -18.79
CA ARG A 108 -6.55 -0.04 -17.76
C ARG A 108 -6.65 0.97 -16.63
N LEU A 109 -6.80 2.25 -16.99
CA LEU A 109 -6.96 3.36 -16.04
C LEU A 109 -8.23 3.18 -15.20
N ALA A 110 -9.38 2.88 -15.82
CA ALA A 110 -10.64 2.63 -15.13
C ALA A 110 -10.55 1.45 -14.15
N GLY A 111 -9.81 0.40 -14.52
CA GLY A 111 -9.56 -0.75 -13.65
C GLY A 111 -8.76 -0.39 -12.39
N VAL A 112 -7.77 0.49 -12.50
CA VAL A 112 -6.99 0.97 -11.34
C VAL A 112 -7.79 1.97 -10.52
N LYS A 113 -8.46 2.94 -11.14
CA LYS A 113 -9.35 3.89 -10.45
C LYS A 113 -10.40 3.18 -9.61
N ARG A 114 -11.07 2.16 -10.16
CA ARG A 114 -12.06 1.34 -9.41
C ARG A 114 -11.44 0.61 -8.21
N ARG A 115 -10.21 0.08 -8.35
CA ARG A 115 -9.51 -0.57 -7.23
C ARG A 115 -9.15 0.45 -6.14
N LEU A 116 -8.72 1.64 -6.56
CA LEU A 116 -8.36 2.73 -5.66
C LEU A 116 -9.58 3.30 -4.91
N GLU A 117 -10.71 3.50 -5.59
CA GLU A 117 -11.99 3.85 -4.97
C GLU A 117 -12.41 2.82 -3.91
N SER A 118 -12.14 1.54 -4.16
CA SER A 118 -12.41 0.48 -3.18
C SER A 118 -11.50 0.54 -1.94
N LEU A 119 -10.43 1.33 -2.00
CA LEU A 119 -9.49 1.67 -0.93
C LEU A 119 -9.74 3.08 -0.38
N ASP A 120 -10.93 3.65 -0.60
CA ASP A 120 -11.27 5.03 -0.18
C ASP A 120 -10.92 5.34 1.28
N ARG A 121 -10.56 6.60 1.54
CA ARG A 121 -10.13 7.10 2.85
C ARG A 121 -11.15 6.83 3.95
N GLY A 122 -12.44 6.84 3.65
CA GLY A 122 -13.48 6.51 4.63
C GLY A 122 -13.41 5.04 5.08
N ALA A 123 -13.07 4.13 4.18
CA ALA A 123 -12.86 2.73 4.51
C ALA A 123 -11.56 2.51 5.32
N LEU A 124 -10.48 3.19 4.95
CA LEU A 124 -9.21 3.15 5.68
C LEU A 124 -9.28 3.78 7.08
N SER A 125 -10.07 4.85 7.25
CA SER A 125 -10.32 5.45 8.56
C SER A 125 -11.08 4.51 9.49
N ARG A 126 -12.07 3.77 8.97
CA ARG A 126 -12.79 2.75 9.75
C ARG A 126 -11.91 1.58 10.16
N LEU A 127 -10.91 1.22 9.35
CA LEU A 127 -9.92 0.18 9.69
C LEU A 127 -9.10 0.52 10.94
N ALA A 128 -8.78 1.80 11.16
CA ALA A 128 -8.03 2.25 12.33
C ALA A 128 -8.74 1.93 13.66
N SER A 129 -10.07 1.91 13.64
CA SER A 129 -10.93 1.60 14.79
C SER A 129 -11.17 0.11 14.97
N GLN A 130 -10.85 -0.71 13.96
CA GLN A 130 -11.01 -2.16 14.03
C GLN A 130 -9.84 -2.80 14.78
N GLN A 131 -10.12 -3.88 15.49
CA GLN A 131 -9.07 -4.74 16.03
C GLN A 131 -8.75 -5.80 14.96
N PRO A 132 -7.54 -5.81 14.39
CA PRO A 132 -7.15 -6.85 13.46
C PRO A 132 -7.08 -8.20 14.17
N ASP A 133 -7.51 -9.22 13.46
CA ASP A 133 -7.14 -10.59 13.77
C ASP A 133 -5.73 -10.83 13.23
N ALA A 134 -4.84 -11.43 14.03
CA ALA A 134 -3.41 -11.50 13.72
C ALA A 134 -3.16 -12.30 12.42
N ASP A 135 -3.83 -13.46 12.30
CA ASP A 135 -3.82 -14.32 11.11
C ASP A 135 -4.41 -13.63 9.86
N GLN A 136 -4.98 -12.43 10.00
CA GLN A 136 -5.60 -11.66 8.92
C GLN A 136 -4.85 -10.35 8.62
N LEU A 137 -3.63 -10.15 9.12
CA LEU A 137 -2.85 -8.95 8.78
C LEU A 137 -2.21 -9.04 7.38
N ARG A 138 -1.91 -10.26 6.90
CA ARG A 138 -1.28 -10.56 5.60
C ARG A 138 -0.11 -9.61 5.29
N ILE A 139 0.81 -9.48 6.23
CA ILE A 139 1.94 -8.54 6.15
C ILE A 139 2.83 -8.86 4.95
N ASP A 140 3.00 -10.14 4.62
CA ASP A 140 3.71 -10.59 3.42
C ASP A 140 3.15 -10.02 2.11
N ASP A 141 1.83 -9.81 2.01
CA ASP A 141 1.23 -9.18 0.82
C ASP A 141 1.67 -7.71 0.70
N LEU A 142 1.89 -7.01 1.83
CA LEU A 142 2.38 -5.64 1.83
C LEU A 142 3.85 -5.57 1.41
N TYR A 143 4.68 -6.51 1.90
CA TYR A 143 6.07 -6.63 1.45
C TYR A 143 6.18 -7.02 -0.02
N ALA A 144 5.31 -7.91 -0.51
CA ALA A 144 5.25 -8.22 -1.93
C ALA A 144 4.83 -7.00 -2.76
N ALA A 145 3.81 -6.25 -2.29
CA ALA A 145 3.40 -5.01 -2.94
C ALA A 145 4.54 -3.97 -2.99
N GLU A 146 5.29 -3.83 -1.89
CA GLU A 146 6.48 -2.99 -1.83
C GLU A 146 7.49 -3.39 -2.92
N GLY A 147 7.81 -4.68 -3.01
CA GLY A 147 8.76 -5.21 -4.00
C GLY A 147 8.38 -4.86 -5.43
N TYR A 148 7.10 -4.94 -5.79
CA TYR A 148 6.63 -4.52 -7.12
C TYR A 148 6.84 -3.03 -7.38
N PHE A 149 6.60 -2.16 -6.38
CA PHE A 149 6.83 -0.72 -6.54
C PHE A 149 8.31 -0.36 -6.57
N ARG A 150 9.17 -1.08 -5.83
CA ARG A 150 10.64 -0.97 -5.94
C ARG A 150 11.10 -1.32 -7.35
N ALA A 151 10.71 -2.49 -7.84
CA ALA A 151 11.05 -2.95 -9.19
C ALA A 151 10.57 -1.98 -10.28
N LEU A 152 9.36 -1.42 -10.11
CA LEU A 152 8.84 -0.39 -11.02
C LEU A 152 9.70 0.88 -10.98
N SER A 153 10.06 1.36 -9.80
CA SER A 153 10.90 2.56 -9.65
C SER A 153 12.26 2.37 -10.33
N ASP A 154 12.91 1.23 -10.06
CA ASP A 154 14.23 0.91 -10.59
C ASP A 154 14.20 0.74 -12.11
N GLY A 155 13.21 0.02 -12.64
CA GLY A 155 13.06 -0.18 -14.08
C GLY A 155 12.78 1.09 -14.88
N LEU A 156 12.15 2.10 -14.27
CA LEU A 156 11.89 3.40 -14.91
C LEU A 156 13.10 4.35 -14.86
N ARG A 157 14.13 4.05 -14.06
CA ARG A 157 15.35 4.86 -13.95
C ARG A 157 16.44 4.49 -14.96
N VAL A 158 16.29 3.36 -15.65
CA VAL A 158 17.22 2.83 -16.67
C VAL A 158 17.09 3.59 -17.99
#